data_AF-A0AAW3EN76-F1
#
_entry.id   AF-A0AAW3EN76-F1
#
_cell.length_a   1.000
_cell.length_b   1.000
_cell.length_c   1.000
_cell.angle_alpha   90.00
_cell.angle_beta   90.00
_cell.angle_gamma   90.00
#
_symmetry.space_group_name_H-M   'P 1'
#
loop_
_entity.id
_entity.type
_entity.pdbx_description
1 polymer ?
#
loop_
_entity_poly.entity_id
_entity_poly.type
_entity_poly.pdbx_seq_one_letter_code
_entity_poly.pdbx_strand_id
1 'polypeptide(L)'
;MSKKTTILYYVMVTFDITVGDKSNIYSEVSDLLEKNGLTKDCDGNELPENVYFGTRKAEITYEGEVLTQEDIKARGVRITKRYYDLLKEFFNEKKIKYKIFITASRKSTTAIRYTISKK
;
A
#
# COMPACT_ATOMS: atom_id res chain seq x y z
N MET A 1 7.01 -27.91 -14.09
CA MET A 1 8.19 -27.05 -13.81
C MET A 1 7.70 -25.71 -13.28
N SER A 2 8.23 -25.25 -12.14
CA SER A 2 7.87 -23.93 -11.63
C SER A 2 8.63 -22.85 -12.41
N LYS A 3 7.93 -21.76 -12.70
CA LYS A 3 8.47 -20.58 -13.38
C LYS A 3 8.47 -19.40 -12.42
N LYS A 4 9.34 -18.43 -12.65
CA LYS A 4 9.43 -17.19 -11.86
C LYS A 4 9.25 -15.98 -12.75
N THR A 5 8.55 -14.96 -12.25
CA THR A 5 8.45 -13.66 -12.90
C THR A 5 8.38 -12.55 -11.87
N THR A 6 8.81 -11.35 -12.25
CA THR A 6 8.72 -10.15 -11.41
C THR A 6 7.61 -9.25 -11.91
N ILE A 7 6.72 -8.85 -11.01
CA ILE A 7 5.60 -7.96 -11.30
C ILE A 7 5.69 -6.72 -10.42
N LEU A 8 5.29 -5.59 -10.98
CA LEU A 8 5.12 -4.34 -10.24
C LEU A 8 3.69 -4.20 -9.75
N TYR A 9 3.54 -3.78 -8.50
CA TYR A 9 2.26 -3.44 -7.89
C TYR A 9 2.25 -1.97 -7.49
N TYR A 10 1.17 -1.26 -7.81
CA TYR A 10 0.81 -0.05 -7.12
C TYR A 10 0.21 -0.41 -5.77
N VAL A 11 0.71 0.22 -4.72
CA VAL A 11 0.20 0.06 -3.36
C VAL A 11 -0.28 1.41 -2.89
N MET A 12 -1.53 1.45 -2.43
CA MET A 12 -2.11 2.62 -1.79
C MET A 12 -2.56 2.23 -0.39
N VAL A 13 -2.23 3.07 0.57
CA VAL A 13 -2.58 2.92 1.98
C VAL A 13 -3.30 4.19 2.40
N THR A 14 -4.44 4.03 3.07
CA THR A 14 -5.10 5.12 3.77
C THR A 14 -5.66 4.59 5.08
N PHE A 15 -5.77 5.47 6.07
CA PHE A 15 -6.29 5.10 7.37
C PHE A 15 -7.05 6.24 8.02
N ASP A 16 -7.93 5.88 8.95
CA ASP A 16 -8.65 6.78 9.83
C ASP A 16 -8.30 6.38 11.27
N ILE A 17 -7.87 7.35 12.07
CA ILE A 17 -7.36 7.14 13.42
C ILE A 17 -7.92 8.17 14.40
N THR A 18 -8.18 7.72 15.63
CA THR A 18 -8.55 8.60 16.74
C THR A 18 -7.35 8.76 17.67
N VAL A 19 -6.69 9.93 17.61
CA VAL A 19 -5.40 10.17 18.28
C VAL A 19 -5.52 10.64 19.74
N GLY A 20 -6.70 11.14 20.17
CA GLY A 20 -6.87 11.69 21.52
C GLY A 20 -5.82 12.77 21.80
N ASP A 21 -5.14 12.66 22.95
CA ASP A 21 -4.09 13.61 23.36
C ASP A 21 -2.69 13.30 22.78
N LYS A 22 -2.58 12.29 21.90
CA LYS A 22 -1.28 11.89 21.33
C LYS A 22 -0.90 12.81 20.18
N SER A 23 0.16 13.58 20.35
CA SER A 23 0.79 14.36 19.29
C SER A 23 1.67 13.48 18.38
N ASN A 24 2.01 13.98 17.20
CA ASN A 24 3.01 13.41 16.28
C ASN A 24 2.71 12.02 15.70
N ILE A 25 1.51 11.46 15.89
CA ILE A 25 1.17 10.14 15.32
C ILE A 25 1.23 10.15 13.78
N TYR A 26 0.71 11.19 13.14
CA TYR A 26 0.72 11.28 11.67
C TYR A 26 2.14 11.37 11.09
N SER A 27 3.06 12.07 11.75
CA SER A 27 4.47 12.10 11.35
C SER A 27 5.14 10.75 11.56
N GLU A 28 4.94 10.10 12.71
CA GLU A 28 5.52 8.77 12.97
C GLU A 28 5.04 7.72 11.96
N VAL A 29 3.75 7.73 11.60
CA VAL A 29 3.21 6.84 10.56
C VAL A 29 3.76 7.19 9.18
N SER A 30 3.95 8.48 8.89
CA SER A 30 4.56 8.93 7.63
C SER A 30 5.96 8.36 7.49
N ASP A 31 6.80 8.52 8.51
CA ASP A 31 8.17 7.98 8.52
C ASP A 31 8.19 6.45 8.39
N LEU A 32 7.26 5.76 9.05
CA LEU A 32 7.13 4.31 8.99
C LEU A 32 6.80 3.84 7.57
N LEU A 33 5.84 4.51 6.92
CA LEU A 33 5.40 4.17 5.57
C LEU A 33 6.48 4.54 4.53
N GLU A 34 7.17 5.66 4.71
CA GLU A 34 8.27 6.11 3.84
C GLU A 34 9.46 5.15 3.90
N LYS A 35 9.88 4.73 5.10
CA LYS A 35 10.91 3.68 5.27
C LYS A 35 10.53 2.37 4.60
N ASN A 36 9.22 2.11 4.46
CA ASN A 36 8.70 0.95 3.76
C ASN A 36 8.41 1.22 2.28
N GLY A 37 8.74 2.42 1.77
CA GLY A 37 8.74 2.86 0.37
C GLY A 37 7.42 3.48 -0.13
N LEU A 38 6.56 3.94 0.77
CA LEU A 38 5.29 4.61 0.45
C LEU A 38 5.38 6.10 0.81
N THR A 39 4.99 6.96 -0.10
CA THR A 39 5.16 8.42 -0.01
C THR A 39 3.81 9.14 -0.09
N LYS A 40 3.77 10.41 0.33
CA LYS A 40 2.62 11.31 0.12
C LYS A 40 2.60 11.97 -1.26
N ASP A 41 3.54 11.63 -2.13
CA ASP A 41 3.55 12.07 -3.53
C ASP A 41 3.16 10.91 -4.46
N CYS A 42 2.41 11.25 -5.50
CA CYS A 42 2.19 10.39 -6.66
C CYS A 42 2.29 11.23 -7.93
N ASP A 43 3.32 10.97 -8.74
CA ASP A 43 3.58 11.66 -10.01
C ASP A 43 3.63 13.19 -9.88
N GLY A 44 4.25 13.70 -8.81
CA GLY A 44 4.42 15.14 -8.56
C GLY A 44 3.17 15.83 -8.00
N ASN A 45 2.15 15.06 -7.61
CA ASN A 45 0.97 15.56 -6.92
C ASN A 45 0.95 15.08 -5.47
N GLU A 46 0.81 16.03 -4.55
CA GLU A 46 0.61 15.75 -3.13
C GLU A 46 -0.74 15.06 -2.91
N LEU A 47 -0.71 13.94 -2.20
CA LEU A 47 -1.87 13.16 -1.81
C LEU A 47 -2.49 13.75 -0.53
N PRO A 48 -3.77 13.43 -0.23
CA PRO A 48 -4.36 13.78 1.05
C PRO A 48 -3.49 13.30 2.23
N GLU A 49 -3.59 13.99 3.36
CA GLU A 49 -2.66 13.84 4.50
C GLU A 49 -2.51 12.40 5.03
N ASN A 50 -3.57 11.59 4.92
CA ASN A 50 -3.63 10.21 5.38
C ASN A 50 -3.49 9.17 4.25
N VAL A 51 -3.16 9.58 3.02
CA VAL A 51 -3.03 8.71 1.86
C VAL A 51 -1.57 8.60 1.44
N TYR A 52 -1.11 7.37 1.27
CA TYR A 52 0.26 7.04 0.92
C TYR A 52 0.28 6.09 -0.27
N PHE A 53 1.27 6.26 -1.14
CA PHE A 53 1.36 5.53 -2.38
C PHE A 53 2.80 5.08 -2.67
N GLY A 54 2.95 3.95 -3.36
CA GLY A 54 4.23 3.56 -3.89
C GLY A 54 4.17 2.32 -4.76
N THR A 55 5.29 2.00 -5.41
CA THR A 55 5.41 0.82 -6.27
C THR A 55 6.21 -0.28 -5.57
N ARG A 56 5.72 -1.52 -5.61
CA ARG A 56 6.46 -2.70 -5.11
C ARG A 56 6.74 -3.71 -6.20
N LYS A 57 8.00 -4.12 -6.28
CA LYS A 57 8.41 -5.29 -7.07
C LYS A 57 8.10 -6.55 -6.27
N ALA A 58 7.51 -7.54 -6.92
CA ALA A 58 7.19 -8.81 -6.31
C ALA A 58 7.55 -9.95 -7.26
N GLU A 59 8.41 -10.86 -6.80
CA GLU A 59 8.63 -12.14 -7.45
C GLU A 59 7.42 -13.05 -7.19
N ILE A 60 6.95 -13.69 -8.25
CA ILE A 60 5.88 -14.69 -8.23
C ILE A 60 6.42 -15.97 -8.84
N THR A 61 6.32 -17.05 -8.07
CA THR A 61 6.53 -18.41 -8.55
C THR A 61 5.18 -18.99 -8.92
N TYR A 62 5.04 -19.53 -10.14
CA TYR A 62 3.80 -20.11 -10.64
C TYR A 62 4.07 -21.40 -11.41
N GLU A 63 3.03 -22.22 -11.55
CA GLU A 63 3.07 -23.46 -12.32
C GLU A 63 2.25 -23.34 -13.61
N GLY A 64 2.57 -24.13 -14.62
CA GLY A 64 1.90 -24.11 -15.92
C GLY A 64 2.58 -23.21 -16.95
N GLU A 65 1.89 -22.98 -18.07
CA GLU A 65 2.45 -22.25 -19.21
C GLU A 65 2.52 -20.74 -18.96
N VAL A 66 1.47 -20.18 -18.37
CA VAL A 66 1.28 -18.74 -18.17
C VAL A 66 0.95 -18.40 -16.73
N LEU A 67 1.34 -17.20 -16.33
CA LEU A 67 0.99 -16.62 -15.03
C LEU A 67 -0.52 -16.35 -14.96
N THR A 68 -1.18 -16.78 -13.88
CA THR A 68 -2.63 -16.62 -13.73
C THR A 68 -3.01 -15.34 -12.97
N GLN A 69 -4.27 -14.93 -13.10
CA GLN A 69 -4.87 -13.86 -12.28
C GLN A 69 -4.85 -14.21 -10.78
N GLU A 70 -5.00 -15.50 -10.44
CA GLU A 70 -4.98 -15.97 -9.06
C GLU A 70 -3.60 -15.82 -8.43
N ASP A 71 -2.53 -16.14 -9.15
CA ASP A 71 -1.15 -15.93 -8.69
C ASP A 71 -0.88 -14.44 -8.38
N ILE A 72 -1.33 -13.56 -9.28
CA ILE A 72 -1.22 -12.11 -9.14
C ILE A 72 -2.01 -11.63 -7.92
N LYS A 73 -3.25 -12.12 -7.75
CA LYS A 73 -4.13 -11.74 -6.63
C LYS A 73 -3.56 -12.24 -5.31
N ALA A 74 -3.12 -13.49 -5.23
CA ALA A 74 -2.53 -14.08 -4.04
C ALA A 74 -1.29 -13.29 -3.59
N ARG A 75 -0.44 -12.87 -4.54
CA ARG A 75 0.71 -12.02 -4.21
C ARG A 75 0.28 -10.62 -3.76
N GLY A 76 -0.70 -10.02 -4.42
CA GLY A 76 -1.29 -8.75 -4.02
C GLY A 76 -1.81 -8.78 -2.58
N VAL A 77 -2.53 -9.84 -2.19
CA VAL A 77 -3.03 -10.07 -0.83
C VAL A 77 -1.88 -10.16 0.19
N ARG A 78 -0.77 -10.81 -0.16
CA ARG A 78 0.40 -10.85 0.73
C ARG A 78 1.04 -9.47 0.92
N ILE A 79 1.07 -8.65 -0.14
CA ILE A 79 1.56 -7.27 -0.06
C ILE A 79 0.64 -6.44 0.85
N THR A 80 -0.68 -6.48 0.63
CA THR A 80 -1.63 -5.71 1.46
C THR A 80 -1.58 -6.15 2.92
N LYS A 81 -1.51 -7.46 3.18
CA LYS A 81 -1.40 -8.00 4.55
C LYS A 81 -0.15 -7.51 5.26
N ARG A 82 1.01 -7.47 4.59
CA ARG A 82 2.26 -6.95 5.18
C ARG A 82 2.09 -5.51 5.68
N TYR A 83 1.49 -4.62 4.89
CA TYR A 83 1.26 -3.24 5.32
C TYR A 83 0.19 -3.12 6.40
N TYR A 84 -0.83 -3.97 6.34
CA TYR A 84 -1.84 -4.04 7.38
C TYR A 84 -1.22 -4.41 8.73
N ASP A 85 -0.40 -5.47 8.76
CA ASP A 85 0.26 -5.94 9.98
C ASP A 85 1.21 -4.86 10.53
N LEU A 86 2.01 -4.21 9.66
CA LEU A 86 2.89 -3.09 10.02
C LEU A 86 2.14 -1.94 10.72
N LEU A 87 1.04 -1.47 10.13
CA LEU A 87 0.25 -0.38 10.70
C LEU A 87 -0.51 -0.81 11.94
N LYS A 88 -1.06 -2.03 11.94
CA LYS A 88 -1.76 -2.63 13.06
C LYS A 88 -0.86 -2.72 14.29
N GLU A 89 0.36 -3.21 14.14
CA GLU A 89 1.34 -3.30 15.22
C GLU A 89 1.61 -1.91 15.81
N PHE A 90 1.96 -0.94 14.96
CA PHE A 90 2.20 0.44 15.38
C PHE A 90 1.01 1.06 16.13
N PHE A 91 -0.22 0.96 15.59
CA PHE A 91 -1.39 1.54 16.24
C PHE A 91 -1.78 0.81 17.53
N ASN A 92 -1.59 -0.51 17.60
CA ASN A 92 -1.85 -1.29 18.81
C ASN A 92 -0.86 -0.94 19.92
N GLU A 93 0.43 -0.83 19.62
CA GLU A 93 1.47 -0.39 20.57
C GLU A 93 1.14 0.98 21.15
N LYS A 94 0.72 1.90 20.27
CA LYS A 94 0.30 3.24 20.66
C LYS A 94 -1.10 3.27 21.29
N LYS A 95 -1.83 2.15 21.38
CA LYS A 95 -3.23 2.10 21.88
C LYS A 95 -4.16 3.08 21.16
N ILE A 96 -4.12 3.09 19.83
CA ILE A 96 -4.91 3.98 18.96
C ILE A 96 -6.03 3.16 18.32
N LYS A 97 -7.23 3.73 18.25
CA LYS A 97 -8.32 3.14 17.47
C LYS A 97 -8.12 3.50 16.01
N TYR A 98 -8.18 2.50 15.12
CA TYR A 98 -7.91 2.68 13.70
C TYR A 98 -8.91 1.95 12.80
N LYS A 99 -9.01 2.45 11.57
CA LYS A 99 -9.52 1.74 10.39
C LYS A 99 -8.48 1.90 9.29
N ILE A 100 -8.05 0.79 8.70
CA ILE A 100 -7.01 0.77 7.68
C ILE A 100 -7.62 0.25 6.37
N PHE A 101 -7.34 0.94 5.27
CA PHE A 101 -7.68 0.50 3.92
C PHE A 101 -6.40 0.43 3.07
N ILE A 102 -6.20 -0.70 2.39
CA ILE A 102 -4.99 -0.96 1.61
C ILE A 102 -5.39 -1.64 0.31
N THR A 103 -4.85 -1.15 -0.79
CA THR A 103 -5.01 -1.78 -2.10
C THR A 103 -3.65 -2.08 -2.69
N ALA A 104 -3.53 -3.24 -3.33
CA ALA A 104 -2.42 -3.57 -4.20
C ALA A 104 -2.96 -3.96 -5.58
N SER A 105 -2.60 -3.22 -6.61
CA SER A 105 -3.02 -3.47 -7.99
C SER A 105 -1.80 -3.66 -8.88
N ARG A 106 -1.89 -4.57 -9.87
CA ARG A 106 -0.79 -4.81 -10.82
C ARG A 106 -0.58 -3.56 -11.68
N LYS A 107 0.64 -3.05 -11.74
CA LYS A 107 1.00 -1.82 -12.48
C LYS A 107 0.93 -1.98 -14.01
N SER A 108 0.90 -3.20 -14.55
CA SER A 108 0.83 -3.42 -16.00
C SER A 108 -0.55 -3.21 -16.62
N THR A 109 -1.57 -2.87 -15.82
CA THR A 109 -2.87 -2.41 -16.31
C THR A 109 -2.91 -0.89 -16.25
N THR A 110 -3.45 -0.24 -17.28
CA THR A 110 -3.69 1.22 -17.36
C THR A 110 -4.56 1.66 -16.18
N ALA A 111 -3.94 2.00 -15.05
CA ALA A 111 -4.60 2.72 -13.98
C ALA A 111 -4.76 4.16 -14.47
N ILE A 112 -5.93 4.45 -15.05
CA ILE A 112 -6.29 5.81 -15.47
C ILE A 112 -6.93 6.49 -14.26
N ARG A 113 -6.33 7.59 -13.78
CA ARG A 113 -6.85 8.37 -12.65
C ARG A 113 -7.51 9.64 -13.16
N TYR A 114 -8.73 9.91 -12.69
CA TYR A 114 -9.42 11.19 -12.86
C TYR A 114 -9.25 12.00 -11.58
N THR A 115 -8.59 13.16 -11.66
CA THR A 115 -8.41 14.08 -10.53
C THR A 115 -9.27 15.32 -10.79
N ILE A 116 -10.23 15.62 -9.91
CA ILE A 116 -11.00 16.87 -9.96
C ILE A 116 -10.31 17.86 -9.04
N SER A 117 -9.64 18.85 -9.60
CA SER A 117 -9.18 20.03 -8.87
C SER A 117 -10.32 21.05 -8.84
N LYS A 118 -10.88 21.36 -7.66
CA LYS A 118 -11.72 22.56 -7.52
C LYS A 118 -10.78 23.78 -7.58
N LYS A 119 -11.05 24.70 -8.52
CA LYS A 119 -10.50 26.06 -8.49
C LYS A 119 -11.11 26.85 -7.34
#